data_AF-A0A1I2EHL1-F1
#
_entry.id   AF-A0A1I2EHL1-F1
#
_cell.length_a   1.000
_cell.length_b   1.000
_cell.length_c   1.000
_cell.angle_alpha   90.00
_cell.angle_beta   90.00
_cell.angle_gamma   90.00
#
_symmetry.space_group_name_H-M   'P 1'
#
loop_
_entity.id
_entity.type
_entity.pdbx_description
1 polymer ?
#
loop_
_entity_poly.entity_id
_entity_poly.type
_entity_poly.pdbx_seq_one_letter_code
_entity_poly.pdbx_strand_id
1 'polypeptide(L)' 'MDKQLLLEMEKLRDKMVETALIKQTFLNREVLRLSQSLDVLIVRAQEERRTVSSHK' A
#
# COMPACT_ATOMS: atom_id res chain seq x y z
N MET A 1 -9.19 6.31 -9.98
CA MET A 1 -8.59 5.74 -8.76
C MET A 1 -9.46 6.20 -7.63
N ASP A 2 -10.00 5.26 -6.86
CA ASP A 2 -10.83 5.60 -5.72
C ASP A 2 -10.03 6.47 -4.73
N LYS A 3 -10.61 7.61 -4.31
CA LYS A 3 -9.99 8.51 -3.32
C LYS A 3 -9.83 7.80 -1.98
N GLN A 4 -10.74 6.88 -1.65
CA GLN A 4 -10.66 6.08 -0.44
C GLN A 4 -9.46 5.13 -0.48
N LEU A 5 -9.25 4.45 -1.61
CA LEU A 5 -8.12 3.53 -1.80
C LEU A 5 -6.77 4.25 -1.69
N LEU A 6 -6.68 5.47 -2.24
CA LEU A 6 -5.47 6.30 -2.09
C LEU A 6 -5.16 6.59 -0.62
N LEU A 7 -6.15 7.04 0.16
CA LEU A 7 -5.98 7.37 1.58
C LEU A 7 -5.57 6.14 2.40
N GLU A 8 -6.12 4.97 2.08
CA GLU A 8 -5.74 3.72 2.74
C GLU A 8 -4.30 3.33 2.45
N MET A 9 -3.85 3.49 1.20
CA MET A 9 -2.46 3.26 0.82
C MET A 9 -1.49 4.21 1.54
N GLU A 10 -1.82 5.51 1.61
CA GLU A 10 -0.99 6.50 2.30
C GLU A 10 -0.90 6.21 3.80
N LYS A 11 -2.03 5.94 4.45
CA LYS A 11 -2.07 5.59 5.87
C LYS A 11 -1.20 4.36 6.18
N LEU A 12 -1.25 3.37 5.31
CA LEU A 12 -0.52 2.13 5.51
C LEU A 12 0.98 2.29 5.25
N ARG A 13 1.35 3.10 4.25
CA ARG A 13 2.73 3.52 3.99
C ARG A 13 3.31 4.27 5.18
N ASP A 14 2.57 5.24 5.72
CA ASP A 14 3.05 6.08 6.83
C ASP A 14 3.30 5.21 8.08
N LYS A 15 2.38 4.27 8.38
CA LYS A 15 2.57 3.29 9.45
C LYS A 15 3.78 2.40 9.22
N MET A 16 4.03 1.96 7.99
CA MET A 16 5.20 1.15 7.64
C MET A 16 6.51 1.91 7.90
N VAL A 17 6.58 3.17 7.47
CA VAL A 17 7.75 4.03 7.66
C VAL A 17 7.97 4.31 9.15
N GLU A 18 6.93 4.69 9.88
CA GLU A 18 7.00 4.91 11.32
C GLU A 18 7.52 3.65 12.05
N THR A 19 6.97 2.48 11.71
CA THR A 19 7.42 1.21 12.29
C THR A 19 8.88 0.92 11.94
N ALA A 20 9.30 1.16 10.70
CA ALA A 20 10.69 0.95 10.28
C ALA A 20 11.66 1.89 11.00
N LEU A 21 11.25 3.14 11.25
CA LEU A 21 12.01 4.10 12.06
C LEU A 21 12.13 3.64 13.51
N ILE A 22 11.04 3.16 14.12
CA ILE A 22 11.05 2.63 15.50
C ILE A 22 11.95 1.38 15.61
N LYS A 23 11.87 0.48 14.62
CA LYS A 23 12.63 -0.78 14.62
C LYS A 23 14.05 -0.63 14.06
N GLN A 24 14.39 0.52 13.49
CA GLN A 24 15.66 0.81 12.81
C GLN A 24 15.98 -0.18 11.67
N THR A 25 14.95 -0.78 11.06
CA THR A 25 15.11 -1.73 9.97
C THR A 25 13.81 -1.93 9.21
N PHE A 26 13.93 -2.07 7.89
CA PHE A 26 12.81 -2.48 7.03
C PHE A 26 12.58 -4.00 7.01
N LEU A 27 13.52 -4.78 7.56
CA LEU A 27 13.44 -6.24 7.60
C LEU A 27 12.68 -6.77 8.82
N ASN A 28 12.16 -5.87 9.66
CA ASN A 28 11.33 -6.28 10.79
C ASN A 28 10.06 -6.95 10.26
N ARG A 29 9.67 -8.08 10.87
CA ARG A 29 8.46 -8.84 10.49
C ARG A 29 7.20 -7.98 10.40
N GLU A 30 7.05 -7.00 11.28
CA GLU A 30 5.91 -6.08 11.28
C GLU A 30 5.94 -5.15 10.07
N VAL A 31 7.11 -4.58 9.76
CA VAL A 31 7.32 -3.74 8.56
C VAL A 31 7.05 -4.53 7.29
N LEU A 32 7.53 -5.78 7.21
CA LEU A 32 7.27 -6.66 6.06
C LEU A 32 5.78 -6.95 5.89
N ARG A 33 5.04 -7.17 6.97
CA ARG A 33 3.58 -7.36 6.91
C ARG A 33 2.86 -6.12 6.42
N LEU A 34 3.28 -4.94 6.87
CA LEU A 34 2.75 -3.67 6.39
C LEU A 34 3.06 -3.47 4.90
N SER A 35 4.28 -3.76 4.45
CA SER A 35 4.64 -3.73 3.01
C SER A 35 3.74 -4.65 2.19
N GLN A 36 3.57 -5.91 2.62
CA GLN A 36 2.72 -6.87 1.91
C GLN A 36 1.25 -6.42 1.83
N SER A 37 0.76 -5.78 2.89
CA SER A 37 -0.59 -5.23 2.90
C SER A 37 -0.71 -4.04 1.94
N LEU A 38 0.34 -3.22 1.80
CA LEU A 38 0.39 -2.13 0.83
C LEU A 38 0.41 -2.66 -0.60
N ASP A 39 1.18 -3.72 -0.86
CA ASP A 39 1.28 -4.35 -2.18
C ASP A 39 -0.09 -4.86 -2.67
N VAL A 40 -0.90 -5.43 -1.77
CA VAL A 40 -2.28 -5.84 -2.10
C VAL A 40 -3.13 -4.65 -2.56
N LEU A 41 -3.04 -3.51 -1.87
CA LEU A 41 -3.78 -2.30 -2.26
C LEU A 41 -3.28 -1.73 -3.59
N ILE A 42 -1.96 -1.75 -3.83
CA ILE A 42 -1.37 -1.33 -5.10
C ILE A 42 -1.89 -2.19 -6.26
N VAL A 43 -1.91 -3.51 -6.10
CA VAL A 43 -2.42 -4.43 -7.13
C VAL A 43 -3.89 -4.15 -7.42
N ARG A 44 -4.72 -3.98 -6.39
CA ARG A 44 -6.14 -3.61 -6.56
C ARG A 44 -6.31 -2.29 -7.32
N ALA A 45 -5.54 -1.27 -6.95
CA ALA A 45 -5.58 0.03 -7.63
C ALA A 45 -5.16 -0.08 -9.11
N GLN A 46 -4.20 -0.95 -9.42
CA GLN A 46 -3.77 -1.22 -10.79
C GLN A 46 -4.83 -1.97 -11.59
N GLU A 47 -5.50 -2.95 -10.99
CA GLU A 47 -6.61 -3.69 -11.60
C GLU A 47 -7.78 -2.75 -11.93
N GLU A 48 -8.19 -1.89 -11.00
CA GLU A 48 -9.22 -0.86 -11.23
C GLU A 48 -8.84 0.07 -12.40
N ARG A 49 -7.56 0.45 -12.51
CA ARG A 49 -7.11 1.27 -13.64
C ARG A 49 -7.18 0.51 -14.96
N ARG A 50 -6.84 -0.77 -14.97
CA ARG A 50 -6.86 -1.61 -16.18
C ARG A 50 -8.30 -1.84 -16.67
N THR A 51 -9.24 -2.10 -15.76
CA THR A 51 -10.65 -2.26 -16.12
C THR A 51 -11.22 -0.97 -16.69
N VAL A 52 -10.91 0.19 -16.09
CA VAL A 52 -11.33 1.50 -16.62
C VAL A 52 -10.70 1.80 -17.98
N SER A 53 -9.45 1.41 -18.23
CA SER A 53 -8.80 1.63 -19.54
C SER A 53 -9.29 0.70 -20.64
N SER A 54 -9.82 -0.48 -20.31
CA SER A 54 -10.31 -1.45 -21.29
C SER A 54 -11.75 -1.21 -21.74
N HIS A 55 -12.47 -0.27 -21.10
CA HIS A 55 -13.84 0.14 -21.46
C HIS A 55 -13.89 1.52 -22.13
N LYS A 56 -12.78 1.97 -22.71
CA LYS A 56 -12.67 3.22 -23.48
C LYS A 56 -12.46 2.95 -24.95
#